data_AF-A0A941YHV3-F1
#
_entry.id   AF-A0A941YHV3-F1
#
_cell.length_a   1.000
_cell.length_b   1.000
_cell.length_c   1.000
_cell.angle_alpha   90.00
_cell.angle_beta   90.00
_cell.angle_gamma   90.00
#
_symmetry.space_group_name_H-M   'P 1'
#
loop_
_entity.id
_entity.type
_entity.pdbx_description
1 polymer ?
#
loop_
_entity_poly.entity_id
_entity_poly.type
_entity_poly.pdbx_seq_one_letter_code
_entity_poly.pdbx_strand_id
1 'polypeptide(L)'
;MSAETKPEAKSDSTPTATPAAFTNDKGDIVCPVTGDTIASPDKAVGHQDYNGKRYYFCCPGCPDQFKADPAKFEDGKALKKT
;
A
#
# COMPACT_ATOMS: atom_id res chain seq x y z
N MET A 1 -28.33 -40.23 0.81
CA MET A 1 -27.36 -39.96 1.89
C MET A 1 -26.53 -38.78 1.43
N SER A 2 -26.92 -37.55 1.81
CA SER A 2 -26.31 -36.75 2.90
C SER A 2 -25.02 -36.07 2.42
N ALA A 3 -24.74 -34.79 2.67
CA ALA A 3 -25.49 -33.59 3.05
C ALA A 3 -24.44 -32.48 2.92
N GLU A 4 -24.89 -31.29 2.56
CA GLU A 4 -24.15 -30.03 2.50
C GLU A 4 -23.38 -29.74 3.80
N THR A 5 -22.30 -28.94 3.74
CA THR A 5 -22.11 -27.74 4.58
C THR A 5 -20.78 -27.01 4.24
N LYS A 6 -20.92 -25.79 3.73
CA LYS A 6 -19.98 -24.66 3.87
C LYS A 6 -20.45 -23.85 5.11
N PRO A 7 -19.56 -23.47 6.06
CA PRO A 7 -19.09 -22.07 6.11
C PRO A 7 -17.57 -21.97 6.43
N GLU A 8 -16.80 -21.11 5.78
CA GLU A 8 -16.50 -19.74 6.24
C GLU A 8 -16.14 -19.64 7.73
N ALA A 9 -14.84 -19.62 8.04
CA ALA A 9 -14.19 -18.50 8.74
C ALA A 9 -12.74 -18.82 9.18
N LYS A 10 -11.81 -17.98 8.69
CA LYS A 10 -10.68 -17.42 9.43
C LYS A 10 -9.57 -18.37 9.87
N SER A 11 -8.67 -18.68 8.94
CA SER A 11 -7.22 -18.49 9.16
C SER A 11 -6.51 -18.73 7.84
N ASP A 12 -6.68 -17.79 6.92
CA ASP A 12 -5.86 -17.63 5.73
C ASP A 12 -4.42 -17.35 6.21
N SER A 13 -3.61 -18.40 6.29
CA SER A 13 -2.24 -18.34 6.79
C SER A 13 -1.34 -19.11 5.85
N THR A 14 -0.97 -18.44 4.76
CA THR A 14 0.28 -18.76 4.06
C THR A 14 1.23 -17.57 4.30
N PRO A 15 2.24 -17.69 5.18
CA PRO A 15 3.13 -16.58 5.53
C PRO A 15 4.25 -16.40 4.48
N THR A 16 3.89 -15.87 3.30
CA THR A 16 4.84 -15.31 2.31
C THR A 16 4.20 -14.13 1.57
N ALA A 17 3.59 -13.19 2.29
CA ALA A 17 3.02 -12.01 1.67
C ALA A 17 4.10 -10.93 1.58
N THR A 18 4.84 -10.87 0.47
CA THR A 18 5.45 -9.62 0.02
C THR A 18 4.28 -8.72 -0.37
N PRO A 19 3.93 -7.69 0.43
CA PRO A 19 2.83 -6.80 0.06
C PRO A 19 3.18 -6.11 -1.26
N ALA A 20 2.22 -6.13 -2.19
CA ALA A 20 2.39 -5.58 -3.52
C ALA A 20 2.65 -4.07 -3.40
N ALA A 21 3.68 -3.58 -4.10
CA ALA A 21 3.99 -2.17 -4.16
C ALA A 21 2.78 -1.35 -4.63
N PHE A 22 2.50 -0.24 -3.98
CA PHE A 22 1.56 0.75 -4.47
C PHE A 22 2.16 1.42 -5.71
N THR A 23 1.53 1.16 -6.86
CA THR A 23 1.91 1.73 -8.15
C THR A 23 0.72 2.47 -8.76
N ASN A 24 1.01 3.47 -9.59
CA ASN A 24 0.00 4.15 -10.40
C ASN A 24 -0.49 3.26 -11.56
N ASP A 25 -1.42 3.78 -12.38
CA ASP A 25 -1.94 3.09 -13.57
C ASP A 25 -0.87 2.70 -14.61
N LYS A 26 0.32 3.32 -14.53
CA LYS A 26 1.46 3.03 -15.40
C LYS A 26 2.39 1.95 -14.83
N GLY A 27 2.16 1.51 -13.60
CA GLY A 27 3.02 0.56 -12.90
C GLY A 27 4.24 1.20 -12.22
N ASP A 28 4.33 2.53 -12.18
CA ASP A 28 5.41 3.22 -11.47
C ASP A 28 5.06 3.35 -9.99
N ILE A 29 6.06 3.18 -9.12
CA ILE A 29 5.90 3.41 -7.67
C ILE A 29 5.77 4.92 -7.46
N VAL A 30 4.76 5.35 -6.70
CA VAL A 30 4.53 6.78 -6.45
C VAL A 30 4.46 7.02 -4.94
N CYS A 31 5.11 8.08 -4.48
CA CYS A 31 4.99 8.56 -3.12
C CYS A 31 3.55 9.05 -2.90
N PRO A 32 2.77 8.41 -2.02
CA PRO A 32 1.35 8.75 -1.86
C PRO A 32 1.15 10.09 -1.15
N VAL A 33 2.20 10.61 -0.49
CA VAL A 33 2.18 11.87 0.26
C VAL A 33 2.46 13.07 -0.65
N THR A 34 3.54 13.02 -1.42
CA THR A 34 3.97 14.15 -2.27
C THR A 34 3.55 14.00 -3.73
N GLY A 35 3.39 12.76 -4.22
CA GLY A 35 3.06 12.44 -5.61
C GLY A 35 4.24 12.20 -6.51
N ASP A 36 5.45 12.24 -5.94
CA ASP A 36 6.65 11.99 -6.71
C ASP A 36 6.76 10.53 -7.10
N THR A 37 7.05 10.28 -8.36
CA THR A 37 7.37 8.94 -8.85
C THR A 37 8.73 8.50 -8.32
N ILE A 38 8.75 7.33 -7.70
CA ILE A 38 9.93 6.67 -7.19
C ILE A 38 10.33 5.61 -8.22
N ALA A 39 11.50 5.76 -8.82
CA ALA A 39 11.95 4.85 -9.88
C ALA A 39 12.10 3.39 -9.42
N SER A 40 12.38 3.14 -8.13
CA SER A 40 12.60 1.80 -7.58
C SER A 40 12.37 1.78 -6.07
N PRO A 41 11.92 0.65 -5.48
CA PRO A 41 11.70 0.54 -4.03
C PRO A 41 12.98 0.76 -3.22
N ASP A 42 14.14 0.40 -3.77
CA ASP A 42 15.46 0.64 -3.17
C ASP A 42 15.87 2.12 -3.07
N LYS A 43 15.26 2.98 -3.90
CA LYS A 43 15.47 4.43 -3.83
C LYS A 43 14.56 5.10 -2.81
N ALA A 44 13.52 4.41 -2.35
CA ALA A 44 12.66 4.93 -1.32
C ALA A 44 13.45 5.00 -0.01
N VAL A 45 13.24 6.06 0.75
CA VAL A 45 13.84 6.18 2.09
C VAL A 45 13.20 5.24 3.11
N GLY A 46 12.04 4.68 2.77
CA GLY A 46 11.23 3.84 3.62
C GLY A 46 9.96 3.41 2.90
N HIS A 47 9.29 2.44 3.52
CA HIS A 47 8.01 1.93 3.06
C HIS A 47 7.10 1.64 4.24
N GLN A 48 5.79 1.64 4.00
CA GLN A 48 4.78 1.27 4.97
C GLN A 48 3.73 0.39 4.33
N ASP A 49 3.36 -0.66 5.05
CA ASP A 49 2.36 -1.61 4.62
C ASP A 49 1.00 -1.19 5.19
N TYR A 50 0.04 -0.92 4.30
CA TYR A 50 -1.30 -0.48 4.67
C TYR A 50 -2.33 -1.11 3.71
N ASN A 51 -3.43 -1.65 4.25
CA ASN A 51 -4.49 -2.29 3.45
C ASN A 51 -3.97 -3.41 2.52
N GLY A 52 -2.94 -4.15 2.94
CA GLY A 52 -2.30 -5.20 2.13
C GLY A 52 -1.44 -4.69 0.95
N LYS A 53 -1.22 -3.38 0.86
CA LYS A 53 -0.36 -2.72 -0.14
C LYS A 53 0.86 -2.10 0.54
N ARG A 54 1.99 -2.08 -0.17
CA ARG A 54 3.24 -1.46 0.29
C ARG A 54 3.42 -0.09 -0.33
N TYR A 55 3.33 0.96 0.47
CA TYR A 55 3.55 2.33 0.05
C TYR A 55 5.01 2.72 0.26
N TYR A 56 5.64 3.29 -0.75
CA TYR A 56 7.02 3.76 -0.68
C TYR A 56 7.08 5.27 -0.57
N PHE A 57 8.14 5.77 0.06
CA PHE A 57 8.30 7.19 0.35
C PHE A 57 9.56 7.77 -0.29
N CYS A 58 9.41 8.92 -0.95
CA CYS A 58 10.54 9.62 -1.57
C CYS A 58 11.40 10.38 -0.55
N CYS A 59 10.85 10.69 0.64
CA CYS A 59 11.44 11.58 1.61
C CYS A 59 11.28 11.08 3.06
N PRO A 60 12.21 11.35 3.98
CA PRO A 60 12.16 10.84 5.36
C PRO A 60 11.00 11.40 6.18
N GLY A 61 10.42 12.54 5.80
CA GLY A 61 9.22 13.09 6.45
C GLY A 61 7.90 12.51 5.95
N CYS A 62 7.89 11.91 4.75
CA CYS A 62 6.73 11.31 4.14
C CYS A 62 6.11 10.15 4.96
N PRO A 63 6.88 9.20 5.54
CA PRO A 63 6.27 8.14 6.37
C PRO A 63 5.53 8.67 7.60
N ASP A 64 5.99 9.74 8.24
CA ASP A 64 5.28 10.34 9.37
C ASP A 64 3.96 11.01 8.95
N GLN A 65 3.96 11.71 7.80
CA GLN A 65 2.73 12.26 7.23
C GLN A 65 1.74 11.16 6.86
N PHE A 66 2.23 10.07 6.26
CA PHE A 66 1.40 8.92 5.92
C PHE A 66 0.84 8.24 7.16
N LYS A 67 1.63 8.06 8.23
CA LYS A 67 1.15 7.50 9.50
C LYS A 67 0.08 8.37 10.17
N ALA A 68 0.16 9.69 10.01
CA ALA A 68 -0.83 10.59 10.59
C ALA A 68 -2.21 10.42 9.96
N ASP A 69 -2.30 10.17 8.64
CA ASP A 69 -3.58 10.06 7.94
C ASP A 69 -3.52 9.13 6.70
N PRO A 70 -3.25 7.82 6.88
CA PRO A 70 -2.93 6.91 5.78
C PRO A 70 -4.11 6.73 4.81
N ALA A 71 -5.34 6.80 5.33
CA ALA A 71 -6.55 6.69 4.52
C ALA A 71 -6.72 7.83 3.50
N LYS A 72 -6.12 9.00 3.79
CA LYS A 72 -6.10 10.13 2.84
C LYS A 72 -5.15 9.87 1.66
N PHE A 73 -4.13 9.05 1.89
CA PHE A 73 -3.03 8.81 0.97
C PHE A 73 -3.13 7.45 0.25
N GLU A 74 -3.92 6.50 0.76
CA GLU A 74 -4.01 5.12 0.26
C GLU A 74 -4.46 5.02 -1.22
N ASP A 75 -5.24 5.98 -1.71
CA ASP A 75 -5.74 6.05 -3.08
C ASP A 75 -4.93 7.00 -3.98
N GLY A 76 -3.81 7.56 -3.51
CA GLY A 76 -3.13 8.67 -4.19
C GLY A 76 -4.02 9.93 -4.31
N LYS A 77 -5.11 9.99 -3.54
CA LYS A 77 -6.12 11.07 -3.62
C LYS A 77 -5.56 12.41 -3.14
N ALA A 78 -4.54 12.38 -2.28
CA ALA A 78 -3.78 13.57 -1.86
C ALA A 78 -3.10 14.31 -3.03
N LEU A 79 -2.91 13.66 -4.19
CA LEU A 79 -2.27 14.26 -5.37
C LEU A 79 -3.21 15.13 -6.20
N LYS A 80 -4.53 15.02 -5.99
CA LYS A 80 -5.50 15.92 -6.60
C LYS A 80 -5.56 17.20 -5.79
N LYS A 81 -4.59 18.10 -6.03
CA LYS A 81 -4.82 19.54 -5.84
C LYS A 81 -6.06 19.89 -6.66
N THR A 82 -7.16 20.11 -5.94
CA THR A 82 -8.38 20.69 -6.50
C THR A 82 -8.13 22.14 -6.85
#